data_AF-A0A317R7X9-F1
#
_entry.id   AF-A0A317R7X9-F1
#
_cell.length_a   1.000
_cell.length_b   1.000
_cell.length_c   1.000
_cell.angle_alpha   90.00
_cell.angle_beta   90.00
_cell.angle_gamma   90.00
#
_symmetry.space_group_name_H-M   'P 1'
#
loop_
_entity.id
_entity.type
_entity.pdbx_description
1 polymer ?
#
loop_
_entity_poly.entity_id
_entity_poly.type
_entity_poly.pdbx_seq_one_letter_code
_entity_poly.pdbx_strand_id
1 'polypeptide(L)'
;MDEALVLTIDPAYFRLTGGIERWLYRLVRKHGGRQEAGWQFDFQHLYRKSGSVARYYDFAADLRALVARQALPGYHLRIEQVAGIASPLLMFRPVPSAARG
;
A
#
# COMPACT_ATOMS: atom_id res chain seq x y z
N MET A 1 15.56 -21.91 -15.66
CA MET A 1 14.17 -21.68 -16.11
C MET A 1 13.76 -20.37 -15.48
N ASP A 2 13.52 -19.35 -16.31
CA ASP A 2 13.04 -18.06 -15.85
C ASP A 2 11.54 -18.26 -15.53
N GLU A 3 11.24 -18.66 -14.29
CA GLU A 3 9.89 -18.67 -13.77
C GLU A 3 9.42 -17.22 -13.79
N ALA A 4 8.73 -16.84 -14.87
CA ALA A 4 7.92 -15.66 -14.92
C ALA A 4 6.95 -15.75 -13.74
N LEU A 5 7.32 -15.16 -12.60
CA LEU A 5 6.55 -15.15 -11.37
C LEU A 5 5.19 -14.58 -11.73
N VAL A 6 4.21 -15.47 -11.93
CA VAL A 6 2.82 -15.15 -11.64
C VAL A 6 2.86 -14.73 -10.18
N LEU A 7 2.87 -13.41 -9.97
CA LEU A 7 2.80 -12.77 -8.68
C LEU A 7 1.42 -13.15 -8.11
N THR A 8 1.28 -14.34 -7.55
CA THR A 8 -0.02 -14.82 -7.10
C THR A 8 -0.62 -13.78 -6.15
N ILE A 9 -1.87 -13.37 -6.41
CA ILE A 9 -2.58 -12.47 -5.49
C ILE A 9 -2.63 -13.19 -4.15
N ASP A 10 -2.19 -12.52 -3.09
CA ASP A 10 -2.25 -13.08 -1.74
C ASP A 10 -3.71 -13.42 -1.41
N PRO A 11 -4.05 -14.63 -0.96
CA PRO A 11 -5.44 -15.01 -0.73
C PRO A 11 -6.15 -14.12 0.31
N ALA A 12 -5.43 -13.50 1.24
CA ALA A 12 -6.01 -12.53 2.18
C ALA A 12 -6.46 -11.23 1.49
N TYR A 13 -6.05 -10.96 0.24
CA TYR A 13 -6.60 -9.89 -0.59
C TYR A 13 -8.12 -9.95 -0.69
N PHE A 14 -8.70 -11.15 -0.80
CA PHE A 14 -10.15 -11.33 -0.91
C PHE A 14 -10.90 -10.99 0.37
N ARG A 15 -10.20 -10.83 1.50
CA ARG A 15 -10.76 -10.33 2.77
C ARG A 15 -10.83 -8.80 2.83
N LEU A 16 -10.22 -8.09 1.88
CA LEU A 16 -10.29 -6.63 1.82
C LEU A 16 -11.68 -6.19 1.35
N THR A 17 -12.39 -5.48 2.22
CA THR A 17 -13.78 -5.06 2.00
C THR A 17 -13.89 -3.66 1.37
N GLY A 18 -12.97 -2.76 1.66
CA GLY A 18 -12.99 -1.37 1.19
C GLY A 18 -12.44 -1.16 -0.22
N GLY A 19 -13.06 -0.24 -0.96
CA GLY A 19 -12.60 0.15 -2.31
C GLY A 19 -11.17 0.71 -2.30
N ILE A 20 -10.85 1.54 -1.31
CA ILE A 20 -9.51 2.11 -1.13
C ILE A 20 -8.47 1.04 -0.78
N GLU A 21 -8.83 0.05 0.05
CA GLU A 21 -7.95 -1.04 0.47
C GLU A 21 -7.54 -1.89 -0.74
N ARG A 22 -8.53 -2.33 -1.53
CA ARG A 22 -8.29 -3.11 -2.75
C ARG A 22 -7.56 -2.32 -3.81
N TRP A 23 -7.85 -1.02 -3.96
CA TRP A 23 -7.10 -0.16 -4.87
C TRP A 23 -5.64 0.00 -4.41
N LEU A 24 -5.40 0.29 -3.14
CA LEU A 24 -4.07 0.50 -2.59
C LEU A 24 -3.23 -0.77 -2.69
N TYR A 25 -3.81 -1.94 -2.40
CA TYR A 25 -3.14 -3.23 -2.58
C TYR A 25 -2.66 -3.43 -4.03
N ARG A 26 -3.54 -3.17 -5.02
CA ARG A 26 -3.18 -3.32 -6.44
C ARG A 26 -2.09 -2.33 -6.85
N LEU A 27 -2.18 -1.10 -6.36
CA LEU A 27 -1.15 -0.08 -6.57
C LEU A 27 0.19 -0.52 -5.99
N VAL A 28 0.22 -0.86 -4.70
CA VAL A 28 1.40 -1.33 -3.98
C VAL A 28 2.01 -2.55 -4.67
N ARG A 29 1.21 -3.56 -5.03
CA ARG A 29 1.71 -4.77 -5.70
C ARG A 29 2.33 -4.48 -7.05
N LYS A 30 1.81 -3.50 -7.81
CA LYS A 30 2.40 -3.08 -9.08
C LYS A 30 3.80 -2.46 -8.91
N HIS A 31 4.04 -1.75 -7.82
CA HIS A 31 5.28 -1.02 -7.58
C HIS A 31 6.29 -1.77 -6.70
N GLY A 32 5.81 -2.55 -5.73
CA GLY A 32 6.60 -3.30 -4.75
C GLY A 32 6.89 -4.75 -5.12
N GLY A 33 6.23 -5.31 -6.14
CA GLY A 33 6.46 -6.70 -6.57
C GLY A 33 7.84 -6.97 -7.19
N ARG A 34 8.64 -5.93 -7.47
CA ARG A 34 10.01 -6.03 -8.03
C ARG A 34 11.06 -5.27 -7.23
N GLN A 35 10.68 -4.63 -6.12
CA GLN A 35 11.54 -3.72 -5.37
C GLN A 35 11.60 -4.12 -3.90
N GLU A 36 12.66 -4.86 -3.56
CA GLU A 36 12.87 -5.41 -2.22
C GLU A 36 13.07 -4.31 -1.16
N ALA A 37 13.61 -3.15 -1.57
CA ALA A 37 13.77 -1.98 -0.70
C ALA A 37 12.43 -1.28 -0.36
N GLY A 38 11.33 -1.65 -1.03
CA GLY A 38 10.04 -0.97 -0.91
C GLY A 38 9.90 0.25 -1.80
N TRP A 39 8.83 1.01 -1.59
CA TRP A 39 8.50 2.22 -2.35
C TRP A 39 7.67 3.18 -1.50
N GLN A 40 7.53 4.41 -1.97
CA GLN A 40 6.78 5.45 -1.28
C GLN A 40 5.88 6.29 -2.22
N PHE A 41 4.80 6.81 -1.66
CA PHE A 41 3.96 7.84 -2.30
C PHE A 41 3.55 8.88 -1.27
N ASP A 42 3.49 10.15 -1.66
CA ASP A 42 2.86 11.17 -0.83
C ASP A 42 1.33 11.00 -0.82
N PHE A 43 0.70 11.37 0.30
CA PHE A 43 -0.74 11.21 0.49
C PHE A 43 -1.57 11.99 -0.54
N GLN A 44 -1.13 13.19 -0.94
CA GLN A 44 -1.83 13.98 -1.96
C GLN A 44 -1.80 13.32 -3.33
N HIS A 45 -0.69 12.68 -3.70
CA HIS A 45 -0.59 11.89 -4.92
C HIS A 45 -1.51 10.68 -4.87
N LEU A 46 -1.52 9.95 -3.75
CA LEU A 46 -2.45 8.83 -3.57
C LEU A 46 -3.90 9.27 -3.69
N TYR A 47 -4.27 10.39 -3.07
CA TYR A 47 -5.61 10.94 -3.13
C TYR A 47 -6.04 11.22 -4.57
N ARG A 48 -5.24 11.99 -5.32
CA ARG A 48 -5.49 12.29 -6.74
C ARG A 48 -5.56 11.02 -7.60
N LYS A 49 -4.66 10.07 -7.37
CA LYS A 49 -4.58 8.82 -8.13
C LYS A 49 -5.72 7.85 -7.82
N SER A 50 -6.28 7.92 -6.61
CA SER A 50 -7.36 7.03 -6.17
C SER A 50 -8.69 7.32 -6.85
N GLY A 51 -8.91 8.57 -7.30
CA GLY A 51 -10.22 9.02 -7.74
C GLY A 51 -11.26 9.02 -6.62
N SER A 52 -10.84 9.06 -5.35
CA SER A 52 -11.76 9.08 -4.21
C SER A 52 -12.65 10.32 -4.26
N VAL A 53 -13.94 10.11 -3.98
CA VAL A 53 -14.93 11.18 -3.82
C VAL A 53 -15.01 11.72 -2.38
N ALA A 54 -14.36 11.04 -1.43
CA ALA A 54 -14.27 11.49 -0.04
C ALA A 54 -13.42 12.75 0.05
N ARG A 55 -13.57 13.53 1.13
CA ARG A 55 -12.64 14.65 1.37
C ARG A 55 -11.23 14.11 1.61
N TYR A 56 -10.22 14.91 1.30
CA TYR A 56 -8.82 14.55 1.55
C TYR A 56 -8.55 14.15 3.01
N TYR A 57 -9.20 14.81 3.97
CA TYR A 57 -9.07 14.50 5.39
C TYR A 57 -9.54 13.07 5.71
N ASP A 58 -10.72 12.68 5.22
CA ASP A 58 -11.29 11.35 5.44
C ASP A 58 -10.43 10.28 4.76
N PHE A 59 -10.00 10.53 3.52
CA PHE A 59 -9.07 9.67 2.81
C PHE A 59 -7.75 9.45 3.57
N ALA A 60 -7.17 10.53 4.12
CA ALA A 60 -5.96 10.45 4.91
C ALA A 60 -6.18 9.71 6.23
N ALA A 61 -7.36 9.82 6.84
CA ALA A 61 -7.74 9.04 8.02
C ALA A 61 -7.87 7.54 7.68
N ASP A 62 -8.50 7.18 6.55
CA ASP A 62 -8.56 5.80 6.07
C ASP A 62 -7.15 5.22 5.83
N LEU A 63 -6.25 5.97 5.18
CA LEU A 63 -4.86 5.52 5.01
C LEU A 63 -4.16 5.28 6.35
N ARG A 64 -4.32 6.20 7.32
CA ARG A 64 -3.77 6.01 8.68
C ARG A 64 -4.33 4.77 9.35
N ALA A 65 -5.64 4.53 9.22
CA ALA A 65 -6.28 3.34 9.78
C ALA A 65 -5.76 2.05 9.13
N LEU A 66 -5.49 2.06 7.81
CA LEU A 66 -4.89 0.94 7.09
C LEU A 66 -3.48 0.63 7.52
N VAL A 67 -2.66 1.67 7.72
CA VAL A 67 -1.30 1.51 8.26
C VAL A 67 -1.33 1.03 9.70
N ALA A 68 -2.19 1.59 10.56
CA ALA A 68 -2.29 1.19 11.95
C ALA A 68 -2.63 -0.30 12.12
N ARG A 69 -3.54 -0.83 11.28
CA ARG A 69 -3.94 -2.24 11.30
C ARG A 69 -3.04 -3.17 10.47
N GLN A 70 -2.06 -2.64 9.74
CA GLN A 70 -1.24 -3.37 8.76
C GLN A 70 -2.08 -4.25 7.81
N ALA A 71 -3.17 -3.72 7.25
CA ALA A 71 -4.16 -4.52 6.54
C ALA A 71 -3.78 -4.94 5.12
N LEU A 72 -2.64 -4.49 4.58
CA LEU A 72 -2.26 -4.85 3.20
C LEU A 72 -1.48 -6.17 3.20
N PRO A 73 -2.08 -7.29 2.75
CA PRO A 73 -1.43 -8.60 2.89
C PRO A 73 -0.11 -8.67 2.13
N GLY A 74 0.91 -9.25 2.75
CA GLY A 74 2.24 -9.37 2.15
C GLY A 74 3.04 -8.07 2.08
N TYR A 75 2.56 -6.96 2.66
CA TYR A 75 3.28 -5.69 2.71
C TYR A 75 3.27 -5.12 4.12
N HIS A 76 4.41 -4.57 4.53
CA HIS A 76 4.51 -3.76 5.74
C HIS A 76 4.40 -2.28 5.37
N LEU A 77 3.45 -1.57 5.98
CA LEU A 77 3.19 -0.15 5.71
C LEU A 77 3.74 0.75 6.81
N ARG A 78 4.19 1.96 6.44
CA ARG A 78 4.58 3.02 7.38
C ARG A 78 4.18 4.38 6.86
N ILE A 79 4.02 5.33 7.77
CA ILE A 79 3.80 6.74 7.44
C ILE A 79 4.98 7.54 7.98
N GLU A 80 5.55 8.39 7.15
CA GLU A 80 6.61 9.31 7.56
C GLU A 80 6.28 10.75 7.17
N GLN A 81 6.62 11.67 8.07
CA GLN A 81 6.60 13.10 7.82
C GLN A 81 8.02 13.52 7.44
N VAL A 82 8.19 14.03 6.23
CA VAL A 82 9.50 14.42 5.70
C VAL A 82 9.55 15.93 5.54
N ALA A 83 10.60 16.55 6.10
CA ALA A 83 10.81 17.99 5.96
C ALA A 83 10.88 18.40 4.48
N GLY A 84 10.15 19.46 4.13
CA GLY A 84 10.04 19.93 2.74
C GLY A 84 8.96 19.25 1.90
N ILE A 85 8.28 18.22 2.42
CA ILE A 85 7.11 17.62 1.76
C ILE A 85 5.84 18.03 2.53
N ALA A 86 4.88 18.66 1.83
CA ALA A 86 3.68 19.21 2.45
C ALA A 86 2.69 18.15 2.98
N SER A 87 2.79 16.90 2.51
CA SER A 87 1.93 15.80 2.94
C SER A 87 2.75 14.57 3.34
N PRO A 88 2.24 13.72 4.25
CA PRO A 88 2.94 12.54 4.70
C PRO A 88 3.24 11.59 3.53
N LEU A 89 4.31 10.83 3.67
CA LEU A 89 4.62 9.72 2.78
C LEU A 89 4.04 8.43 3.33
N LEU A 90 3.32 7.69 2.49
CA LEU A 90 3.05 6.27 2.69
C LEU A 90 4.22 5.48 2.13
N MET A 91 4.94 4.77 2.99
CA MET A 91 5.96 3.81 2.60
C MET A 91 5.43 2.39 2.71
N PHE A 92 5.86 1.51 1.82
CA PHE A 92 5.54 0.10 1.88
C PHE A 92 6.72 -0.75 1.41
N ARG A 93 6.88 -1.93 2.01
CA ARG A 93 7.87 -2.93 1.60
C ARG A 93 7.25 -4.32 1.58
N PRO A 94 7.65 -5.21 0.66
CA PRO A 94 7.20 -6.60 0.70
C PRO A 94 7.65 -7.26 2.00
N VAL A 95 6.79 -8.07 2.60
CA VAL A 95 7.17 -8.98 3.69
C VAL A 95 7.81 -10.22 3.04
N PRO A 96 9.06 -10.57 3.40
CA PRO A 96 9.76 -11.69 2.80
C PRO A 96 8.97 -13.00 2.99
N SER A 97 8.95 -13.84 1.96
CA SER A 97 8.12 -15.05 1.90
C SER A 97 8.36 -16.02 3.07
N ALA A 98 9.59 -16.05 3.60
CA ALA A 98 9.98 -16.91 4.74
C ALA A 98 9.28 -16.57 6.07
N ALA A 99 8.58 -15.43 6.16
CA ALA A 99 7.86 -15.00 7.36
C ALA A 99 6.34 -15.18 7.26
N ARG A 100 5.82 -15.80 6.19
CA ARG A 100 4.39 -16.10 6.02
C ARG A 100 4.05 -17.45 6.66
N GLY A 101 4.08 -17.49 7.99
CA GLY A 101 3.53 -18.58 8.82
C GLY A 101 2.12 -18.27 9.28
#